data_AF-A6LIJ1-F1
#
_entry.id   AF-A6LIJ1-F1
#
_cell.length_a   1.000
_cell.length_b   1.000
_cell.length_c   1.000
_cell.angle_alpha   90.00
_cell.angle_beta   90.00
_cell.angle_gamma   90.00
#
_symmetry.space_group_name_H-M   'P 1'
#
loop_
_entity.id
_entity.type
_entity.pdbx_description
1 polymer ?
#
loop_
_entity_poly.entity_id
_entity_poly.type
_entity_poly.pdbx_seq_one_letter_code
_entity_poly.pdbx_strand_id
1 'polypeptide(L)'
;MYVNVEVRTPKGRVDMVIRTLTTLYVVELKLNKTADIALEQINLRNYPERFALCGLPIVKVGINFDSERHTLGGIGLLNKELEGTFCEMYRAMK
;
A
#
# COMPACT_ATOMS: atom_id res chain seq x y z
N MET A 1 2.84 -12.56 10.43
CA MET A 1 2.84 -11.49 9.41
C MET A 1 3.51 -12.03 8.16
N TYR A 2 3.03 -11.69 6.98
CA TYR A 2 3.75 -11.99 5.73
C TYR A 2 3.67 -10.80 4.76
N VAL A 3 4.62 -10.78 3.84
CA VAL A 3 4.68 -9.82 2.73
C VAL A 3 4.74 -10.61 1.43
N ASN A 4 3.85 -10.27 0.50
CA ASN A 4 3.94 -10.73 -0.88
C ASN A 4 4.28 -9.53 -1.76
N VAL A 5 5.23 -9.70 -2.67
CA VAL A 5 5.61 -8.69 -3.66
C VAL A 5 5.04 -9.08 -5.02
N GLU A 6 4.85 -8.10 -5.89
CA GLU A 6 4.53 -8.31 -7.31
C GLU A 6 3.28 -9.21 -7.52
N VAL A 7 2.22 -8.97 -6.74
CA VAL A 7 1.02 -9.81 -6.70
C VAL A 7 0.13 -9.55 -7.92
N ARG A 8 0.09 -10.50 -8.86
CA ARG A 8 -0.73 -10.43 -10.09
C ARG A 8 -2.23 -10.36 -9.81
N THR A 9 -2.93 -9.38 -10.35
CA THR A 9 -4.40 -9.25 -10.31
C THR A 9 -4.97 -9.32 -11.73
N PRO A 10 -6.29 -9.54 -11.92
CA PRO A 10 -6.89 -9.49 -13.26
C PRO A 10 -6.67 -8.16 -13.99
N LYS A 11 -6.48 -7.06 -13.24
CA LYS A 11 -6.32 -5.70 -13.77
C LYS A 11 -4.89 -5.17 -13.70
N GLY A 12 -3.90 -6.02 -13.42
CA GLY A 12 -2.50 -5.63 -13.36
C GLY A 12 -1.74 -6.36 -12.27
N ARG A 13 -0.98 -5.63 -11.46
CA ARG A 13 -0.16 -6.21 -10.40
C ARG A 13 -0.02 -5.18 -9.28
N VAL A 14 -0.14 -5.66 -8.05
CA VAL A 14 0.18 -4.87 -6.86
C VAL A 14 1.66 -5.01 -6.57
N ASP A 15 2.37 -3.91 -6.35
CA ASP A 15 3.80 -3.96 -6.01
C ASP A 15 4.03 -4.70 -4.68
N MET A 16 3.23 -4.40 -3.64
CA MET A 16 3.34 -5.07 -2.34
C MET A 16 2.00 -5.28 -1.64
N VAL A 17 1.88 -6.42 -0.97
CA VAL A 17 0.77 -6.73 -0.06
C VAL A 17 1.35 -7.17 1.28
N ILE A 18 1.04 -6.44 2.34
CA ILE A 18 1.45 -6.77 3.70
C ILE A 18 0.22 -7.27 4.45
N ARG A 19 0.26 -8.49 4.98
CA ARG A 19 -0.80 -9.01 5.85
C ARG A 19 -0.33 -9.14 7.28
N THR A 20 -1.00 -8.41 8.15
CA THR A 20 -0.87 -8.52 9.62
C THR A 20 -2.01 -9.35 10.18
N LEU A 21 -2.08 -9.48 11.51
CA LEU A 21 -3.21 -10.16 12.16
C LEU A 21 -4.52 -9.40 12.02
N THR A 22 -4.47 -8.08 11.92
CA THR A 22 -5.65 -7.19 12.01
C THR A 22 -5.92 -6.41 10.74
N THR A 23 -4.96 -6.29 9.82
CA THR A 23 -5.08 -5.41 8.65
C THR A 23 -4.28 -5.95 7.46
N LEU A 24 -4.84 -5.77 6.26
CA LEU A 24 -4.15 -6.03 4.99
C LEU A 24 -3.81 -4.69 4.32
N TYR A 25 -2.55 -4.47 3.99
CA TYR A 25 -2.08 -3.27 3.32
C TYR A 25 -1.81 -3.58 1.85
N VAL A 26 -2.43 -2.83 0.95
CA VAL A 26 -2.14 -2.83 -0.49
C VAL A 26 -1.26 -1.62 -0.77
N VAL A 27 -0.01 -1.87 -1.16
CA VAL A 27 1.02 -0.84 -1.30
C VAL A 27 1.40 -0.71 -2.77
N GLU A 28 1.43 0.53 -3.25
CA GLU A 28 1.87 0.90 -4.59
C GLU A 28 3.03 1.91 -4.49
N LEU A 29 4.09 1.67 -5.26
CA LEU A 29 5.29 2.49 -5.23
C LEU A 29 5.37 3.36 -6.49
N LYS A 30 5.89 4.57 -6.33
CA LYS A 30 6.19 5.48 -7.44
C LYS A 30 7.54 6.16 -7.25
N LEU A 31 8.31 6.23 -8.33
CA LEU A 31 9.54 7.02 -8.42
C LEU A 31 9.21 8.37 -9.05
N ASN A 32 9.60 9.46 -8.39
CA ASN A 32 9.43 10.85 -8.85
C ASN A 32 7.98 11.21 -9.21
N LYS A 33 6.99 10.66 -8.49
CA LYS A 33 5.56 11.01 -8.64
C LYS A 33 4.88 11.02 -7.27
N THR A 34 3.80 11.75 -7.12
CA THR A 34 3.12 11.90 -5.82
C THR A 34 2.54 10.58 -5.30
N ALA A 35 2.38 10.49 -3.97
CA ALA A 35 1.69 9.36 -3.33
C ALA A 35 0.22 9.25 -3.80
N ASP A 36 -0.41 10.37 -4.14
CA ASP A 36 -1.79 10.40 -4.65
C ASP A 36 -1.92 9.67 -5.99
N ILE A 37 -0.94 9.78 -6.88
CA ILE A 37 -0.92 9.02 -8.15
C ILE A 37 -0.86 7.51 -7.88
N ALA A 38 -0.12 7.09 -6.84
CA ALA A 38 -0.09 5.69 -6.44
C ALA A 38 -1.45 5.22 -5.91
N LEU A 39 -2.09 6.02 -5.05
CA LEU A 39 -3.43 5.74 -4.52
C LEU A 39 -4.50 5.70 -5.62
N GLU A 40 -4.43 6.62 -6.59
CA GLU A 40 -5.29 6.65 -7.77
C GLU A 40 -5.15 5.36 -8.57
N GLN A 41 -3.94 4.88 -8.81
CA GLN A 41 -3.73 3.61 -9.51
C GLN A 41 -4.38 2.44 -8.76
N ILE A 42 -4.21 2.34 -7.43
CA ILE A 42 -4.83 1.29 -6.61
C ILE A 42 -6.36 1.31 -6.80
N ASN A 43 -6.97 2.50 -6.81
CA ASN A 43 -8.40 2.68 -6.98
C ASN A 43 -8.87 2.31 -8.39
N LEU A 44 -8.24 2.87 -9.43
CA LEU A 44 -8.61 2.65 -10.83
C LEU A 44 -8.48 1.18 -11.23
N ARG A 45 -7.47 0.48 -10.69
CA ARG A 45 -7.24 -0.94 -10.97
C ARG A 45 -8.05 -1.87 -10.05
N ASN A 46 -8.77 -1.32 -9.08
CA ASN A 46 -9.54 -2.05 -8.07
C ASN A 46 -8.77 -3.21 -7.42
N TYR A 47 -7.49 -3.00 -7.11
CA TYR A 47 -6.66 -4.05 -6.51
C TYR A 47 -7.23 -4.69 -5.22
N PRO A 48 -7.92 -3.96 -4.33
CA PRO A 48 -8.53 -4.56 -3.14
C PRO A 48 -9.52 -5.69 -3.43
N GLU A 49 -10.15 -5.72 -4.61
CA GLU A 49 -11.15 -6.73 -4.98
C GLU A 49 -10.60 -8.15 -4.91
N ARG A 50 -9.31 -8.34 -5.25
CA ARG A 50 -8.61 -9.62 -5.13
C ARG A 50 -8.58 -10.17 -3.70
N PHE A 51 -8.75 -9.30 -2.70
CA PHE A 51 -8.66 -9.62 -1.28
C PHE A 51 -10.02 -9.52 -0.57
N ALA A 52 -11.14 -9.39 -1.30
CA ALA A 52 -12.47 -9.21 -0.71
C ALA A 52 -12.85 -10.28 0.31
N LEU A 53 -12.35 -11.52 0.14
CA LEU A 53 -12.64 -12.65 1.02
C LEU A 53 -11.60 -12.85 2.15
N CYS A 54 -10.63 -11.94 2.33
CA CYS A 54 -9.59 -12.12 3.34
C CYS A 54 -10.06 -11.85 4.79
N GLY A 55 -11.25 -11.26 4.95
CA GLY A 55 -11.86 -10.98 6.26
C GLY A 55 -11.14 -9.89 7.07
N LEU A 56 -10.23 -9.13 6.45
CA LEU A 56 -9.49 -8.06 7.11
C LEU A 56 -9.83 -6.70 6.49
N PRO A 57 -9.82 -5.61 7.28
CA PRO A 57 -9.84 -4.27 6.72
C PRO A 57 -8.63 -4.06 5.82
N ILE A 58 -8.86 -3.37 4.70
CA ILE A 58 -7.83 -3.09 3.70
C ILE A 58 -7.44 -1.61 3.79
N VAL A 59 -6.14 -1.36 3.96
CA VAL A 59 -5.55 -0.02 3.87
C VAL A 59 -4.80 0.10 2.55
N LYS A 60 -5.02 1.19 1.83
CA LYS A 60 -4.31 1.50 0.58
C LYS A 60 -3.19 2.47 0.91
N VAL A 61 -1.97 2.14 0.49
CA VAL A 61 -0.77 2.89 0.80
C VAL A 61 -0.08 3.28 -0.51
N GLY A 62 0.05 4.58 -0.75
CA GLY A 62 0.86 5.12 -1.83
C GLY A 62 2.18 5.62 -1.28
N ILE A 63 3.31 5.21 -1.88
CA ILE A 63 4.64 5.66 -1.46
C ILE A 63 5.37 6.29 -2.64
N ASN A 64 5.90 7.48 -2.42
CA ASN A 64 6.76 8.20 -3.36
C ASN A 64 8.24 8.08 -2.95
N PHE A 65 9.11 7.86 -3.92
CA PHE A 65 10.56 7.99 -3.80
C PHE A 65 11.06 9.18 -4.64
N ASP A 66 11.92 9.99 -4.02
CA ASP A 66 12.65 11.07 -4.66
C ASP A 66 14.04 10.55 -5.07
N SER A 67 14.27 10.44 -6.38
CA SER A 67 15.54 9.91 -6.91
C SER A 67 16.71 10.88 -6.78
N GLU A 68 16.45 12.20 -6.73
CA GLU A 68 17.52 13.19 -6.60
C GLU A 68 18.07 13.21 -5.18
N ARG A 69 17.16 13.13 -4.20
CA ARG A 69 17.52 13.14 -2.77
C ARG A 69 17.83 11.75 -2.23
N HIS A 70 17.49 10.69 -2.98
CA HIS A 70 17.53 9.30 -2.52
C HIS A 70 16.74 9.08 -1.23
N THR A 71 15.57 9.72 -1.12
CA THR A 71 14.70 9.69 0.06
C THR A 71 13.26 9.30 -0.28
N LEU A 72 12.46 9.05 0.75
CA LEU A 72 10.99 9.01 0.60
C LEU A 72 10.49 10.43 0.33
N GLY A 73 9.76 10.61 -0.78
CA GLY A 73 9.11 11.86 -1.14
C GLY A 73 7.71 12.03 -0.54
N GLY A 74 7.18 11.00 0.15
CA GLY A 74 5.91 11.07 0.88
C GLY A 74 5.20 9.72 0.96
N ILE A 75 4.27 9.61 1.93
CA ILE A 75 3.38 8.46 2.09
C ILE A 75 1.95 8.98 2.15
N GLY A 76 1.06 8.40 1.34
CA GLY A 76 -0.37 8.67 1.34
C GLY A 76 -1.15 7.44 1.78
N LEU A 77 -2.20 7.66 2.58
CA LEU A 77 -3.08 6.60 3.08
C LEU A 77 -4.53 6.88 2.73
N LEU A 78 -5.28 5.86 2.31
CA LEU A 78 -6.73 5.88 2.32
C LEU A 78 -7.26 5.02 3.48
N ASN A 79 -8.39 5.45 4.05
CA ASN A 79 -8.97 4.98 5.32
C ASN A 79 -8.18 5.48 6.54
N LYS A 80 -8.26 6.81 6.79
CA LYS A 80 -7.53 7.50 7.88
C LYS A 80 -7.77 6.92 9.27
N GLU A 81 -8.91 6.28 9.50
CA GLU A 81 -9.22 5.58 10.76
C GLU A 81 -8.21 4.46 11.08
N LEU A 82 -7.50 3.96 10.06
CA LEU A 82 -6.49 2.91 10.17
C LEU A 82 -5.06 3.47 10.07
N GLU A 83 -4.88 4.79 10.16
CA GLU A 83 -3.54 5.40 10.15
C GLU A 83 -2.70 4.97 11.36
N GLY A 84 -3.33 4.77 12.52
CA GLY A 84 -2.68 4.25 13.73
C GLY A 84 -2.07 2.86 13.52
N THR A 85 -2.81 1.94 12.89
CA THR A 85 -2.33 0.58 12.63
C THR A 85 -1.19 0.57 11.60
N PHE A 86 -1.24 1.46 10.59
CA PHE A 86 -0.13 1.65 9.68
C PHE A 86 1.14 2.13 10.40
N CYS A 87 1.02 3.10 11.31
CA CYS A 87 2.15 3.60 12.08
C CYS A 87 2.77 2.53 12.98
N GLU A 88 1.95 1.68 13.62
CA GLU A 88 2.42 0.55 14.41
C GLU A 88 3.17 -0.47 13.56
N MET A 89 2.60 -0.84 12.41
CA MET A 89 3.26 -1.72 11.44
C MET A 89 4.59 -1.12 10.97
N TYR A 90 4.63 0.16 10.59
CA TYR A 90 5.83 0.84 10.15
C TYR A 90 6.93 0.85 11.21
N ARG A 91 6.56 1.06 12.49
CA ARG A 91 7.49 1.00 13.62
C ARG A 91 8.02 -0.42 13.85
N ALA A 92 7.17 -1.44 13.72
CA ALA A 92 7.55 -2.84 13.92
C ALA A 92 8.48 -3.41 12.81
N MET A 93 8.56 -2.74 11.66
CA MET A 93 9.48 -3.10 10.57
C MET A 93 10.85 -2.40 10.66
N LYS A 94 11.05 -1.52 11.65
CA LYS A 94 12.37 -0.97 12.00
C LYS A 94 13.00 -1.81 13.10
#